data_AF-A0A3D5KJ13-F1
#
_entry.id   AF-A0A3D5KJ13-F1
#
_cell.length_a   1.000
_cell.length_b   1.000
_cell.length_c   1.000
_cell.angle_alpha   90.00
_cell.angle_beta   90.00
_cell.angle_gamma   90.00
#
_symmetry.space_group_name_H-M   'P 1'
#
loop_
_entity.id
_entity.type
_entity.pdbx_description
1 polymer ?
#
loop_
_entity_poly.entity_id
_entity_poly.type
_entity_poly.pdbx_seq_one_letter_code
_entity_poly.pdbx_strand_id
1 'polypeptide(L)' 'MPKDKFLTCSIGIASHSFTKDNANNLDILLHYADKAQYIAKNSGKNSVSIYNNS' A
#
# COMPACT_ATOMS: atom_id res chain seq x y z
N MET A 1 -9.37 -27.95 12.09
CA MET A 1 -9.36 -26.57 11.54
C MET A 1 -10.78 -26.01 11.68
N PRO A 2 -11.00 -24.85 12.33
CA PRO A 2 -12.34 -24.26 12.40
C PRO A 2 -12.79 -23.86 10.99
N LYS A 3 -14.02 -24.23 10.60
CA LYS A 3 -14.50 -24.18 9.21
C LYS A 3 -14.88 -22.78 8.69
N ASP A 4 -14.86 -21.74 9.54
CA ASP A 4 -15.52 -20.45 9.23
C ASP A 4 -14.67 -19.19 9.47
N LYS A 5 -13.34 -19.27 9.35
CA LYS A 5 -12.48 -18.07 9.45
C LYS A 5 -11.94 -17.65 8.10
N PHE A 6 -12.74 -16.88 7.35
CA PHE A 6 -12.25 -16.17 6.18
C PHE A 6 -11.22 -15.11 6.61
N LEU A 7 -10.03 -15.17 6.02
CA LEU A 7 -9.01 -14.15 6.21
C LEU A 7 -9.17 -13.08 5.15
N THR A 8 -8.94 -11.85 5.57
CA THR A 8 -8.92 -10.68 4.69
C THR A 8 -7.60 -9.95 4.85
N CYS A 9 -7.28 -9.07 3.90
CA CYS A 9 -6.07 -8.28 3.95
C CYS A 9 -6.35 -6.82 3.59
N SER A 10 -5.44 -5.94 4.01
CA SER A 10 -5.42 -4.54 3.60
C SER A 10 -4.26 -4.34 2.65
N ILE A 11 -4.53 -3.70 1.51
CA ILE A 11 -3.57 -3.54 0.41
C ILE A 11 -3.33 -2.05 0.20
N GLY A 12 -2.07 -1.65 0.24
CA GLY A 12 -1.62 -0.32 -0.17
C GLY A 12 -0.98 -0.38 -1.55
N ILE A 13 -1.38 0.52 -2.43
CA ILE A 13 -0.84 0.63 -3.79
C ILE A 13 -0.17 2.00 -3.91
N ALA A 14 1.04 2.04 -4.45
CA ALA A 14 1.72 3.29 -4.79
C ALA A 14 2.22 3.22 -6.24
N SER A 15 2.18 4.38 -6.91
CA SER A 15 2.77 4.57 -8.22
C SER A 15 3.69 5.79 -8.16
N HIS A 16 4.86 5.68 -8.78
CA HIS A 16 5.80 6.79 -8.86
C HIS A 16 6.50 6.78 -10.22
N SER A 17 6.57 7.94 -10.86
CA SER A 17 7.33 8.11 -12.10
C SER A 17 8.79 8.38 -11.75
N PHE A 18 9.68 7.45 -12.07
CA PHE A 18 11.10 7.61 -11.85
C PHE A 18 11.76 8.30 -13.06
N THR A 19 12.44 9.42 -12.81
CA THR A 19 13.43 9.97 -13.75
C THR A 19 14.81 9.36 -13.48
N LYS A 20 15.73 9.43 -14.47
CA LYS A 20 17.07 8.81 -14.38
C LYS A 20 17.86 9.23 -13.13
N ASP A 21 17.60 10.42 -12.60
CA ASP A 21 18.28 10.97 -11.42
C ASP A 21 17.73 10.44 -10.08
N ASN A 22 16.60 9.71 -10.12
CA ASN A 22 15.82 9.35 -8.93
C ASN A 22 15.60 7.83 -8.85
N ALA A 23 16.12 7.06 -9.81
CA ALA A 23 15.93 5.61 -9.89
C ALA A 23 16.42 4.86 -8.63
N ASN A 24 17.37 5.45 -7.89
CA ASN A 24 17.88 4.89 -6.64
C ASN A 24 16.94 5.14 -5.44
N ASN A 25 15.94 6.02 -5.56
CA ASN A 25 14.99 6.32 -4.47
C ASN A 25 13.83 5.31 -4.42
N LEU A 26 14.12 4.02 -4.61
CA LEU A 26 13.11 2.97 -4.57
C LEU A 26 12.41 2.88 -3.21
N ASP A 27 13.12 3.22 -2.13
CA ASP A 27 12.60 3.26 -0.76
C ASP A 27 11.39 4.19 -0.61
N ILE A 28 11.30 5.24 -1.43
CA ILE A 28 10.15 6.15 -1.45
C ILE A 28 8.89 5.42 -1.90
N LEU A 29 8.99 4.50 -2.86
CA LEU A 29 7.84 3.73 -3.33
C LEU A 29 7.32 2.78 -2.25
N LEU A 30 8.23 2.12 -1.54
CA LEU A 30 7.89 1.27 -0.39
C LEU A 30 7.24 2.08 0.73
N HIS A 31 7.79 3.26 1.05
CA HIS A 31 7.22 4.16 2.03
C HIS A 31 5.78 4.58 1.68
N TYR A 32 5.52 4.92 0.42
CA TYR A 32 4.18 5.28 -0.03
C TYR A 32 3.20 4.10 -0.01
N ALA A 33 3.65 2.91 -0.41
CA ALA A 33 2.82 1.70 -0.36
C ALA A 33 2.44 1.33 1.08
N ASP A 34 3.39 1.42 2.02
CA ASP A 34 3.13 1.18 3.45
C ASP A 34 2.15 2.21 4.01
N LYS A 35 2.30 3.50 3.66
CA LYS A 35 1.37 4.55 4.07
C LYS A 35 -0.05 4.32 3.55
N ALA A 36 -0.21 3.90 2.29
CA ALA A 36 -1.51 3.50 1.77
C ALA A 36 -2.07 2.26 2.50
N GLN A 37 -1.24 1.27 2.79
CA GLN A 37 -1.68 0.08 3.54
C GLN A 37 -2.15 0.45 4.95
N TYR A 38 -1.45 1.37 5.61
CA TYR A 38 -1.81 1.91 6.91
C TYR A 38 -3.18 2.59 6.86
N ILE A 39 -3.46 3.38 5.83
CA ILE A 39 -4.79 3.97 5.62
C ILE A 39 -5.84 2.87 5.47
N ALA A 40 -5.63 1.88 4.61
CA ALA A 40 -6.55 0.76 4.42
C ALA A 40 -6.82 -0.03 5.73
N LYS A 41 -5.81 -0.19 6.59
CA LYS A 41 -5.97 -0.81 7.92
C LYS A 41 -6.86 0.03 8.84
N ASN A 42 -6.69 1.35 8.82
CA ASN A 42 -7.43 2.29 9.68
C ASN A 42 -8.82 2.66 9.15
N SER A 43 -9.12 2.39 7.87
CA SER A 43 -10.44 2.56 7.27
C SER A 43 -11.36 1.34 7.43
N GLY A 44 -11.07 0.45 8.38
CA GLY A 44 -11.89 -0.75 8.64
C GLY A 44 -11.29 -2.08 8.17
N LYS A 45 -10.03 -2.08 7.70
CA LYS A 45 -9.35 -3.24 7.09
C LYS A 45 -10.05 -3.72 5.80
N ASN A 46 -9.71 -4.92 5.32
CA ASN A 46 -10.30 -5.57 4.14
C ASN A 46 -10.57 -4.61 2.96
N SER A 47 -9.60 -3.77 2.64
CA SER A 47 -9.76 -2.67 1.70
C SER A 47 -8.46 -2.35 0.99
N VAL A 48 -8.60 -1.61 -0.10
CA VAL A 48 -7.50 -1.12 -0.93
C VAL A 48 -7.42 0.38 -0.77
N SER A 49 -6.21 0.91 -0.61
CA SER A 49 -5.93 2.34 -0.65
C SER A 49 -4.82 2.61 -1.66
N ILE A 50 -4.95 3.71 -2.40
CA ILE A 50 -3.99 4.10 -3.43
C ILE A 50 -3.35 5.40 -2.98
N TYR A 51 -2.03 5.39 -2.84
CA TYR A 51 -1.24 6.60 -2.64
C TYR A 51 -1.05 7.31 -3.97
N ASN A 52 -1.60 8.51 -4.09
CA ASN A 52 -1.39 9.37 -5.25
C ASN A 52 -0.60 10.60 -4.78
N ASN A 53 0.62 10.76 -5.30
CA ASN A 53 1.41 11.96 -5.09
C ASN A 53 1.06 12.92 -6.24
N SER A 54 0.00 13.71 -6.06
CA SER A 54 -0.40 14.77 -6.98
C SER A 54 0.61 15.90 -7.01
#